data_AF-A0A524IKC1-F1
#
_entry.id   AF-A0A524IKC1-F1
#
_cell.length_a   1.000
_cell.length_b   1.000
_cell.length_c   1.000
_cell.angle_alpha   90.00
_cell.angle_beta   90.00
_cell.angle_gamma   90.00
#
_symmetry.space_group_name_H-M   'P 1'
#
loop_
_entity.id
_entity.type
_entity.pdbx_description
1 polymer ?
#
loop_
_entity_poly.entity_id
_entity_poly.type
_entity_poly.pdbx_seq_one_letter_code
_entity_poly.pdbx_strand_id
1 'polypeptide(L)' 'MSIRVAINGFGRIGRNFLRTSFQDPDIEIVAINDLTDAKTLAHLLTYDSIHGRFQADVQYDQDSLTVNG' A
#
# COMPACT_ATOMS: atom_id res chain seq x y z
N MET A 1 7.45 -19.44 -2.45
CA MET A 1 6.00 -19.26 -2.24
C MET A 1 5.91 -18.15 -1.21
N SER A 2 5.39 -16.98 -1.60
CA SER A 2 5.30 -15.80 -0.75
C SER A 2 4.22 -15.99 0.32
N ILE A 3 4.43 -15.38 1.49
CA ILE A 3 3.42 -15.25 2.54
C ILE A 3 2.44 -14.17 2.07
N ARG A 4 1.16 -14.56 1.93
CA ARG A 4 0.09 -13.66 1.52
C ARG A 4 -0.45 -12.91 2.73
N VAL A 5 -0.39 -11.58 2.69
CA VAL A 5 -0.75 -10.69 3.81
C VAL A 5 -1.89 -9.78 3.41
N ALA A 6 -2.85 -9.62 4.32
CA ALA A 6 -3.88 -8.58 4.25
C ALA A 6 -3.66 -7.55 5.36
N ILE A 7 -3.90 -6.27 5.06
CA ILE A 7 -3.75 -5.18 6.03
C ILE A 7 -5.12 -4.62 6.38
N ASN A 8 -5.54 -4.77 7.63
CA ASN A 8 -6.77 -4.15 8.14
C ASN A 8 -6.43 -2.87 8.91
N GLY A 9 -6.73 -1.71 8.32
CA GLY A 9 -6.29 -0.40 8.77
C GLY A 9 -5.05 0.07 8.01
N PHE A 10 -5.27 0.79 6.91
CA PHE A 10 -4.24 1.39 6.04
C PHE A 10 -3.82 2.80 6.50
N GLY A 11 -3.69 2.94 7.82
CA GLY A 11 -3.12 4.10 8.51
C GLY A 11 -1.60 4.17 8.42
N ARG A 12 -0.95 4.91 9.33
CA ARG A 12 0.52 5.09 9.30
C ARG A 12 1.29 3.77 9.27
N ILE A 13 0.95 2.83 10.17
CA ILE A 13 1.67 1.56 10.27
C ILE A 13 1.37 0.66 9.06
N GLY A 14 0.11 0.58 8.62
CA GLY A 14 -0.25 -0.22 7.44
C GLY A 14 0.46 0.24 6.17
N ARG A 15 0.51 1.55 5.91
CA ARG A 15 1.23 2.10 4.74
C ARG A 15 2.73 1.89 4.84
N ASN A 16 3.31 2.10 6.03
CA ASN A 16 4.74 1.88 6.23
C ASN A 16 5.12 0.41 6.12
N PHE A 17 4.29 -0.51 6.63
CA PHE A 17 4.48 -1.94 6.43
C PHE A 17 4.54 -2.26 4.93
N LEU A 18 3.55 -1.80 4.14
CA LEU A 18 3.57 -1.99 2.68
C LEU A 18 4.84 -1.43 2.05
N ARG A 19 5.22 -0.19 2.39
CA ARG A 19 6.43 0.45 1.85
C ARG A 19 7.70 -0.35 2.17
N THR A 20 7.83 -0.88 3.38
CA THR A 20 9.00 -1.64 3.80
C THR A 20 9.04 -3.06 3.24
N SER A 21 7.90 -3.75 3.16
CA SER A 21 7.79 -5.09 2.60
C SER A 21 7.78 -5.11 1.07
N PHE A 22 7.68 -3.96 0.41
CA PHE A 22 7.47 -3.87 -1.03
C PHE A 22 8.53 -4.58 -1.88
N GLN A 23 9.78 -4.61 -1.40
CA GLN A 23 10.90 -5.28 -2.08
C GLN A 23 11.23 -6.66 -1.47
N ASP A 24 10.44 -7.12 -0.51
CA ASP A 24 10.63 -8.42 0.13
C ASP A 24 9.96 -9.52 -0.69
N PRO A 25 10.72 -10.43 -1.33
CA PRO A 25 10.14 -11.49 -2.16
C PRO A 25 9.34 -12.53 -1.35
N ASP A 26 9.48 -12.56 -0.02
CA ASP A 26 8.76 -13.48 0.83
C ASP A 26 7.40 -12.94 1.27
N ILE A 27 7.07 -11.66 0.99
CA ILE A 27 5.82 -11.02 1.39
C ILE A 27 5.05 -10.53 0.17
N GLU A 28 3.80 -10.97 0.07
CA GLU A 28 2.87 -10.51 -0.96
C GLU A 28 1.64 -9.88 -0.28
N ILE A 29 1.47 -8.57 -0.43
CA ILE A 29 0.28 -7.88 0.08
C ILE A 29 -0.83 -8.02 -0.96
N VAL A 30 -1.89 -8.74 -0.59
CA VAL A 30 -2.96 -9.13 -1.51
C VAL A 30 -4.26 -8.39 -1.27
N ALA A 31 -4.41 -7.76 -0.12
CA ALA A 31 -5.61 -6.99 0.22
C ALA A 31 -5.32 -5.92 1.27
N ILE A 32 -6.06 -4.83 1.20
CA ILE A 32 -6.14 -3.82 2.25
C ILE A 32 -7.61 -3.54 2.56
N ASN A 33 -7.90 -3.15 3.80
CA ASN A 33 -9.20 -2.68 4.23
C ASN A 33 -9.04 -1.40 5.04
N ASP A 34 -9.86 -0.38 4.77
CA ASP A 34 -9.91 0.88 5.51
C ASP A 34 -11.31 1.53 5.40
N LEU A 35 -11.49 2.71 5.99
CA LEU A 35 -12.75 3.46 6.04
C LEU A 35 -12.86 4.53 4.95
N THR A 36 -11.91 4.60 4.01
CA THR A 36 -11.86 5.60 2.95
C THR A 36 -11.63 4.95 1.58
N ASP A 37 -11.82 5.72 0.51
CA ASP A 37 -11.76 5.25 -0.87
C ASP A 37 -10.34 4.95 -1.38
N ALA A 38 -10.24 4.12 -2.41
CA ALA A 38 -8.97 3.71 -3.02
C ALA A 38 -8.15 4.90 -3.52
N LYS A 39 -8.81 5.93 -4.08
CA LYS A 39 -8.16 7.17 -4.52
C LYS A 39 -7.41 7.87 -3.38
N THR A 40 -8.04 7.98 -2.22
CA THR A 40 -7.46 8.60 -1.03
C THR A 40 -6.32 7.76 -0.50
N LEU A 41 -6.49 6.44 -0.42
CA LEU A 41 -5.44 5.53 0.02
C LEU A 41 -4.22 5.54 -0.90
N ALA A 42 -4.42 5.62 -2.22
CA ALA A 42 -3.36 5.78 -3.21
C ALA A 42 -2.56 7.05 -2.94
N HIS A 43 -3.26 8.18 -2.78
CA HIS A 43 -2.61 9.46 -2.48
C HIS A 43 -1.78 9.40 -1.18
N LEU A 44 -2.35 8.84 -0.12
CA LEU A 44 -1.68 8.69 1.18
C LEU A 44 -0.51 7.70 1.15
N LEU A 45 -0.54 6.70 0.26
CA LEU A 45 0.57 5.79 0.04
C LEU A 45 1.69 6.47 -0.76
N THR A 46 1.34 7.21 -1.81
CA THR A 46 2.31 7.96 -2.63
C THR A 46 3.01 9.05 -1.83
N TYR A 47 2.29 9.81 -1.02
CA TYR A 47 2.82 10.99 -0.31
C TYR A 47 2.77 10.79 1.20
N ASP A 48 3.94 10.70 1.82
CA ASP A 48 4.09 10.69 3.27
C ASP A 48 4.93 11.90 3.72
N SER A 49 4.47 12.62 4.75
CA SER A 49 5.16 13.84 5.21
C SER A 49 6.49 13.56 5.90
N ILE A 50 6.69 12.36 6.47
CA ILE A 50 7.90 11.99 7.22
C ILE A 50 8.89 11.26 6.31
N HIS A 51 8.40 10.32 5.52
CA HIS A 51 9.22 9.46 4.68
C HIS A 51 9.28 9.91 3.21
N GLY A 52 8.59 10.99 2.86
CA GLY A 52 8.55 11.52 1.50
C GLY A 52 7.75 10.65 0.54
N ARG A 53 8.02 10.82 -0.75
CA ARG A 53 7.32 10.14 -1.83
C ARG A 53 7.71 8.66 -1.90
N PHE A 54 6.73 7.78 -2.06
CA PHE A 54 6.98 6.36 -2.30
C PHE A 54 7.58 6.18 -3.70
N GLN A 55 8.69 5.45 -3.78
CA GLN A 55 9.44 5.21 -5.02
C GLN A 55 8.85 4.03 -5.81
N ALA A 56 7.54 4.04 -5.98
CA ALA A 56 6.79 3.08 -6.79
C ALA A 56 5.65 3.83 -7.50
N ASP A 57 5.26 3.36 -8.67
CA ASP A 57 4.06 3.85 -9.34
C ASP A 57 2.84 3.31 -8.60
N VAL A 58 1.98 4.22 -8.12
CA VAL A 58 0.77 3.88 -7.37
C VAL A 58 -0.42 4.39 -8.15
N GLN A 59 -1.22 3.46 -8.63
CA GLN A 59 -2.45 3.70 -9.37
C GLN A 59 -3.64 3.19 -8.56
N TYR A 60 -4.83 3.66 -8.90
CA TYR A 60 -6.07 3.20 -8.29
C TYR A 60 -7.17 3.08 -9.33
N ASP A 61 -8.09 2.16 -9.09
CA ASP A 61 -9.39 2.12 -9.73
C ASP A 61 -10.50 2.35 -8.69
N GLN A 62 -11.71 1.91 -8.97
CA GLN A 62 -12.84 2.09 -8.06
C GLN A 62 -12.65 1.36 -6.72
N ASP A 63 -12.05 0.17 -6.74
CA ASP A 63 -12.04 -0.76 -5.60
C ASP A 63 -10.63 -1.26 -5.24
N SER A 64 -9.60 -0.92 -6.02
CA SER A 64 -8.25 -1.47 -5.86
C SER A 64 -7.13 -0.43 -5.97
N LEU A 65 -5.96 -0.84 -5.44
CA LEU A 65 -4.68 -0.16 -5.62
C LEU A 65 -3.76 -1.06 -6.45
N THR A 66 -3.07 -0.47 -7.41
CA THR A 66 -2.01 -1.14 -8.18
C THR A 66 -0.68 -0.47 -7.86
N VAL A 67 0.32 -1.26 -7.47
CA VAL A 67 1.66 -0.76 -7.14
C VAL A 67 2.69 -1.43 -8.04
N ASN A 68 3.33 -0.65 -8.93
CA ASN A 68 4.23 -1.11 -9.99
C ASN A 68 3.65 -2.12 -11.00
N GLY A 69 2.35 -2.02 -11.29
CA GLY A 69 1.70 -2.76 -12.40
C GLY A 69 0.98 -4.03 -11.99
#